data_AF-A0A355UU55-F1
#
_entry.id   AF-A0A355UU55-F1
#
_cell.length_a   1.000
_cell.length_b   1.000
_cell.length_c   1.000
_cell.angle_alpha   90.00
_cell.angle_beta   90.00
_cell.angle_gamma   90.00
#
_symmetry.space_group_name_H-M   'P 1'
#
loop_
_entity.id
_entity.type
_entity.pdbx_description
1 polymer ?
#
loop_
_entity_poly.entity_id
_entity_poly.type
_entity_poly.pdbx_seq_one_letter_code
_entity_poly.pdbx_strand_id
1 'polypeptide(L)'
;MKNFFVLLAMCLGSLFPFGGQAVVPPSPSPSFRTGFLEGEILVKFKEEVPEKKIEEILSNQKVQVLGFIEGLGIYRLGLPEGTSVEAMLERFRAIPEVQYAEPNHRLHIMKKEGGPQ
;
A
#
# COMPACT_ATOMS: atom_id res chain seq x y z
N MET A 1 -8.72 -21.17 49.94
CA MET A 1 -8.97 -22.38 49.11
C MET A 1 -8.03 -22.32 47.92
N LYS A 2 -7.11 -23.23 47.61
CA LYS A 2 -6.51 -24.39 48.28
C LYS A 2 -5.17 -24.53 47.55
N ASN A 3 -4.08 -24.14 48.20
CA ASN A 3 -2.75 -24.08 47.58
C ASN A 3 -2.20 -25.50 47.39
N PHE A 4 -1.53 -25.65 46.26
CA PHE A 4 -1.27 -26.88 45.53
C PHE A 4 -0.33 -27.82 46.29
N PHE A 5 -0.70 -29.10 46.29
CA PHE A 5 0.04 -30.21 46.87
C PHE A 5 1.27 -30.52 46.01
N VAL A 6 2.39 -30.76 46.69
CA VAL A 6 3.66 -31.27 46.16
C VAL A 6 3.45 -32.55 45.34
N LEU A 7 4.11 -32.69 44.19
CA LEU A 7 4.80 -33.94 43.83
C LEU A 7 5.72 -33.77 42.62
N LEU A 8 7.01 -33.85 42.94
CA LEU A 8 8.09 -34.28 42.06
C LEU A 8 7.74 -35.68 41.53
N ALA A 9 7.63 -35.83 40.21
CA ALA A 9 7.61 -37.14 39.56
C ALA A 9 8.64 -37.15 38.44
N MET A 10 9.79 -37.73 38.76
CA MET A 10 10.82 -38.14 37.84
C MET A 10 10.30 -39.39 37.11
N CYS A 11 9.93 -39.26 35.84
CA CYS A 11 9.64 -40.42 34.99
C CYS A 11 10.71 -40.50 33.90
N LEU A 12 11.68 -41.40 34.14
CA LEU A 12 12.50 -41.97 33.08
C LEU A 12 11.62 -42.79 32.13
N GLY A 13 11.93 -42.68 30.83
CA GLY A 13 11.74 -43.78 29.89
C GLY A 13 10.70 -43.53 28.80
N SER A 14 11.16 -43.26 27.58
CA SER A 14 11.07 -44.23 26.47
C SER A 14 11.52 -43.57 25.17
N LEU A 15 12.29 -44.34 24.39
CA LEU A 15 12.75 -43.99 23.05
C LEU A 15 11.55 -43.70 22.14
N PHE A 16 11.50 -42.50 21.58
CA PHE A 16 10.93 -42.29 20.26
C PHE A 16 12.08 -41.84 19.35
N PRO A 17 12.46 -42.60 18.31
CA PRO A 17 13.21 -42.00 17.22
C PRO A 17 12.24 -41.01 16.56
N PHE A 18 12.36 -39.75 16.95
CA PHE A 18 11.71 -38.64 16.27
C PHE A 18 12.31 -38.60 14.86
N GLY A 19 11.65 -39.29 13.92
CA GLY A 19 11.92 -39.15 12.51
C GLY A 19 11.62 -37.71 12.13
N GLY A 20 12.63 -36.84 12.24
CA GLY A 20 12.55 -35.44 11.89
C GLY A 20 12.31 -35.32 10.40
N GLN A 21 11.04 -35.29 9.99
CA GLN A 21 10.73 -34.58 8.77
C GLN A 21 11.03 -33.11 9.06
N ALA A 22 11.97 -32.55 8.29
CA ALA A 22 12.18 -31.12 8.28
C ALA A 22 10.83 -30.47 8.01
N VAL A 23 10.28 -29.79 9.03
CA VAL A 23 9.14 -28.90 8.83
C VAL A 23 9.64 -27.81 7.92
N VAL A 24 9.40 -27.96 6.61
CA VAL A 24 9.70 -26.91 5.65
C VAL A 24 8.82 -25.74 6.09
N PRO A 25 9.39 -24.61 6.55
CA PRO A 25 8.57 -23.46 6.89
C PRO A 25 7.76 -23.10 5.63
N PRO A 26 6.50 -22.68 5.76
CA PRO A 26 5.76 -22.18 4.61
C PRO A 26 6.63 -21.13 3.93
N SER A 27 6.95 -21.35 2.65
CA SER A 27 7.66 -20.37 1.83
C SER A 27 6.96 -19.02 2.05
N PRO A 28 7.69 -17.93 2.35
CA PRO A 28 7.06 -16.65 2.59
C PRO A 28 6.17 -16.33 1.39
N SER A 29 4.87 -16.21 1.64
CA SER A 29 3.95 -15.63 0.68
C SER A 29 4.55 -14.28 0.27
N PRO A 30 4.53 -13.89 -1.01
CA PRO A 30 4.96 -12.57 -1.42
C PRO A 30 4.16 -11.54 -0.63
N SER A 31 4.77 -10.95 0.39
CA SER A 31 4.21 -9.80 1.08
C SER A 31 4.44 -8.62 0.16
N PHE A 32 3.40 -8.26 -0.58
CA PHE A 32 3.40 -6.99 -1.31
C PHE A 32 3.62 -5.90 -0.28
N ARG A 33 4.83 -5.31 -0.25
CA ARG A 33 5.05 -4.10 0.54
C ARG A 33 4.27 -2.99 -0.14
N THR A 34 3.07 -2.74 0.36
CA THR A 34 2.22 -1.64 -0.06
C THR A 34 2.82 -0.34 0.47
N GLY A 35 3.32 0.50 -0.44
CA GLY A 35 3.74 1.87 -0.14
C GLY A 35 3.19 2.83 -1.18
N PHE A 36 3.20 4.12 -0.90
CA PHE A 36 2.87 5.17 -1.87
C PHE A 36 4.01 6.19 -1.97
N LEU A 37 3.96 7.03 -2.99
CA LEU A 37 4.91 8.12 -3.19
C LEU A 37 4.48 9.32 -2.33
N GLU A 38 5.25 9.61 -1.27
CA GLU A 38 4.99 10.72 -0.33
C GLU A 38 4.87 12.11 -0.98
N GLY A 39 5.35 12.26 -2.21
CA GLY A 39 5.28 13.51 -2.97
C GLY A 39 4.29 13.51 -4.12
N GLU A 40 3.43 12.49 -4.27
CA GLU A 40 2.54 12.37 -5.43
C GLU A 40 1.13 11.90 -5.10
N ILE A 41 0.15 12.46 -5.82
CA ILE A 41 -1.24 11.99 -5.83
C ILE A 41 -1.75 11.81 -7.26
N LEU A 42 -2.80 11.00 -7.39
CA LEU A 42 -3.56 10.83 -8.62
C LEU A 42 -4.92 11.51 -8.45
N VAL A 43 -5.32 12.33 -9.42
CA VAL A 43 -6.58 13.08 -9.39
C VAL A 43 -7.33 12.89 -10.69
N LYS A 44 -8.62 12.57 -10.60
CA LYS A 44 -9.55 12.60 -11.72
C LYS A 44 -10.59 13.69 -11.50
N PHE A 45 -10.77 14.55 -12.49
CA PHE A 45 -11.85 15.51 -12.55
C PHE A 45 -13.09 14.89 -13.18
N LYS A 46 -14.27 15.43 -12.88
CA LYS A 46 -15.51 15.03 -13.56
C LYS A 46 -15.46 15.40 -15.04
N GLU A 47 -16.14 14.64 -15.89
CA GLU A 47 -16.05 14.76 -17.35
C GLU A 47 -16.56 16.10 -17.88
N GLU A 48 -17.51 16.72 -17.18
CA GLU A 48 -18.11 18.00 -17.54
C GLU A 48 -17.22 19.21 -17.22
N VAL A 49 -16.10 19.02 -16.52
CA VAL A 49 -15.23 20.13 -16.09
C VAL A 49 -14.36 20.59 -17.26
N PRO A 50 -14.45 21.86 -17.69
CA PRO A 50 -13.63 22.36 -18.78
C PRO A 50 -12.14 22.36 -18.42
N GLU A 51 -11.27 22.08 -19.39
CA GLU A 51 -9.81 22.05 -19.22
C GLU A 51 -9.25 23.31 -18.54
N LYS A 52 -9.70 24.49 -18.97
CA LYS A 52 -9.32 25.77 -18.36
C LYS A 52 -9.62 25.83 -16.86
N LYS A 53 -10.75 25.26 -16.42
CA LYS A 53 -11.12 25.22 -15.00
C LYS A 53 -10.22 24.25 -14.23
N ILE A 54 -9.82 23.14 -14.85
CA ILE A 54 -8.84 22.20 -14.30
C ILE A 54 -7.50 22.90 -14.10
N GLU A 55 -6.99 23.60 -15.12
CA GLU A 55 -5.73 24.36 -15.03
C GLU A 55 -5.77 25.39 -13.89
N GLU A 56 -6.86 26.13 -13.75
CA GLU A 56 -7.07 27.08 -12.64
C GLU A 56 -7.02 26.38 -11.28
N ILE A 57 -7.70 25.24 -11.13
CA ILE A 57 -7.69 24.45 -9.89
C ILE A 57 -6.26 23.98 -9.55
N LEU A 58 -5.57 23.38 -10.53
CA LEU A 58 -4.22 22.85 -10.33
C LEU A 58 -3.23 23.96 -9.96
N SER A 59 -3.29 25.11 -10.65
CA SER A 59 -2.49 26.29 -10.33
C SER A 59 -2.77 26.81 -8.91
N ASN A 60 -4.04 26.88 -8.50
CA ASN A 60 -4.43 27.35 -7.16
C ASN A 60 -3.93 26.42 -6.04
N GLN A 61 -3.85 25.11 -6.29
CA GLN A 61 -3.29 24.15 -5.34
C GLN A 61 -1.75 24.15 -5.33
N LYS A 62 -1.10 24.89 -6.25
CA LYS A 62 0.36 24.99 -6.39
C LYS A 62 1.04 23.64 -6.62
N VAL A 63 0.32 22.70 -7.22
CA VAL A 63 0.83 21.37 -7.56
C VAL A 63 1.58 21.39 -8.89
N GLN A 64 2.51 20.46 -9.07
CA GLN A 64 3.18 20.25 -10.35
C GLN A 64 2.44 19.14 -11.12
N VAL A 65 2.13 19.36 -12.40
CA VAL A 65 1.63 18.26 -13.25
C VAL A 65 2.81 17.41 -13.73
N LEU A 66 2.93 16.20 -13.18
CA LEU A 66 4.00 15.24 -13.51
C LEU A 66 3.65 14.34 -14.70
N GLY A 67 2.38 14.35 -15.12
CA GLY A 67 1.91 13.59 -16.26
C GLY A 67 0.39 13.45 -16.27
N PHE A 68 -0.12 12.92 -17.38
CA PHE A 68 -1.52 12.62 -17.60
C PHE A 68 -1.64 11.19 -18.15
N ILE A 69 -2.53 10.40 -17.56
CA ILE A 69 -2.81 9.04 -18.02
C ILE A 69 -3.97 9.11 -19.02
N GLU A 70 -3.60 9.20 -20.28
CA GLU A 70 -4.54 9.20 -21.41
C GLU A 70 -5.41 7.93 -21.38
N GLY A 71 -6.69 8.08 -21.72
CA GLY A 71 -7.70 7.02 -21.64
C GLY A 71 -8.36 6.85 -20.27
N LEU A 72 -7.70 7.24 -19.17
CA LEU A 72 -8.32 7.25 -17.83
C LEU A 72 -8.75 8.64 -17.38
N GLY A 73 -8.18 9.71 -17.95
CA GLY A 73 -8.48 11.08 -17.55
C GLY A 73 -7.87 11.45 -16.20
N ILE A 74 -6.73 10.85 -15.83
CA ILE A 74 -6.11 10.99 -14.52
C ILE A 74 -4.86 11.85 -14.62
N TYR A 75 -4.78 12.88 -13.79
CA TYR A 75 -3.59 13.68 -13.58
C TYR A 75 -2.70 13.05 -12.50
N ARG A 76 -1.41 12.93 -12.78
CA ARG A 76 -0.39 12.62 -11.78
C ARG A 76 0.24 13.93 -11.31
N LEU A 77 0.09 14.22 -10.03
CA LEU A 77 0.43 15.53 -9.46
C LEU A 77 1.54 15.38 -8.43
N GLY A 78 2.56 16.23 -8.56
CA GLY A 78 3.61 16.44 -7.57
C GLY A 78 3.16 17.45 -6.52
N LEU A 79 3.40 17.13 -5.25
CA LEU A 79 3.02 17.96 -4.11
C LEU A 79 4.04 19.08 -3.87
N PRO A 80 3.61 20.24 -3.35
CA PRO A 80 4.53 21.25 -2.83
C PRO A 80 5.39 20.68 -1.69
N GLU A 81 6.63 21.15 -1.58
CA GLU A 81 7.51 20.76 -0.47
C GLU A 81 6.84 20.97 0.90
N GLY A 82 7.04 20.00 1.80
CA GLY A 82 6.46 20.04 3.14
C GLY A 82 4.96 19.75 3.23
N THR A 83 4.29 19.41 2.11
CA THR A 83 2.89 18.97 2.13
C THR A 83 2.79 17.45 2.13
N SER A 84 2.03 16.87 3.06
CA SER A 84 1.78 15.42 3.07
C SER A 84 0.72 15.02 2.04
N VAL A 85 0.73 13.74 1.66
CA VAL A 85 -0.28 13.15 0.78
C VAL A 85 -1.68 13.34 1.37
N GLU A 86 -1.88 13.05 2.66
CA GLU A 86 -3.17 13.15 3.33
C GLU A 86 -3.74 14.57 3.26
N ALA A 87 -2.91 15.57 3.59
CA ALA A 87 -3.32 16.97 3.55
C ALA A 87 -3.71 17.41 2.14
N MET A 88 -3.01 16.95 1.10
CA MET A 88 -3.39 17.28 -0.27
C MET A 88 -4.66 16.53 -0.72
N LEU A 89 -4.82 15.27 -0.33
CA LEU A 89 -6.03 14.50 -0.62
C LEU A 89 -7.27 15.14 -0.01
N GLU A 90 -7.18 15.62 1.23
CA GLU A 90 -8.28 16.36 1.87
C GLU A 90 -8.67 17.60 1.07
N ARG A 91 -7.69 18.38 0.60
CA ARG A 91 -7.93 19.56 -0.24
C ARG A 91 -8.63 19.20 -1.55
N PHE A 92 -8.12 18.22 -2.28
CA PHE A 92 -8.71 17.83 -3.57
C PHE A 92 -10.09 17.19 -3.43
N ARG A 93 -10.31 16.37 -2.38
CA ARG A 93 -11.63 15.77 -2.12
C ARG A 93 -12.70 16.79 -1.75
N ALA A 94 -12.30 17.96 -1.25
CA ALA A 94 -13.22 19.06 -0.96
C ALA A 94 -13.62 19.87 -2.22
N ILE A 95 -12.98 19.65 -3.38
CA ILE A 95 -13.26 20.38 -4.62
C ILE A 95 -14.44 19.72 -5.36
N PRO A 96 -15.55 20.42 -5.62
CA PRO A 96 -16.73 19.84 -6.27
C PRO A 96 -16.48 19.26 -7.68
N GLU A 97 -15.50 19.81 -8.39
CA GLU A 97 -15.08 19.39 -9.74
C GLU A 97 -14.26 18.09 -9.74
N VAL A 98 -13.74 17.66 -8.58
CA VAL A 98 -12.95 16.44 -8.45
C VAL A 98 -13.89 15.23 -8.31
N GLN A 99 -13.67 14.21 -9.14
CA GLN A 99 -14.38 12.94 -9.06
C GLN A 99 -13.77 12.04 -7.99
N TYR A 100 -12.43 11.93 -7.96
CA TYR A 100 -11.70 11.27 -6.88
C TYR A 100 -10.24 11.73 -6.83
N ALA A 101 -9.63 11.51 -5.65
CA ALA A 101 -8.20 11.68 -5.41
C ALA A 101 -7.66 10.54 -4.52
N GLU A 102 -6.51 9.98 -4.90
CA GLU A 102 -5.86 8.86 -4.23
C GLU A 102 -4.31 8.99 -4.18
N PRO A 103 -3.64 8.30 -3.24
CA PRO A 103 -2.18 8.19 -3.25
C PRO A 103 -1.66 7.48 -4.51
N ASN A 104 -0.47 7.86 -4.99
CA ASN A 104 0.19 7.10 -6.05
C ASN A 104 0.94 5.89 -5.47
N HIS A 105 0.33 4.69 -5.52
CA HIS A 105 0.86 3.46 -4.93
C HIS A 105 1.99 2.80 -5.75
N ARG A 106 3.01 2.29 -5.06
CA ARG A 106 4.05 1.43 -5.65
C ARG A 106 3.62 -0.03 -5.56
N LEU A 107 3.56 -0.71 -6.70
CA LEU A 107 3.34 -2.16 -6.79
C LEU A 107 4.66 -2.86 -7.08
N HIS A 108 5.05 -3.79 -6.22
CA HIS A 108 6.18 -4.69 -6.46
C HIS A 108 5.64 -6.02 -6.99
N ILE A 109 5.88 -6.29 -8.28
CA ILE A 109 5.61 -7.61 -8.87
C ILE A 109 6.83 -8.52 -8.64
N MET A 110 6.65 -9.60 -7.89
CA MET A 110 7.70 -10.61 -7.75
C MET A 110 7.74 -11.45 -9.03
N LYS A 111 8.86 -11.39 -9.75
CA LYS A 111 9.13 -12.32 -10.85
C LYS A 111 9.33 -13.71 -10.26
N LYS A 112 8.43 -14.65 -10.59
CA LYS A 112 8.65 -16.07 -10.28
C LYS A 112 9.73 -16.59 -11.23
N GLU A 113 10.91 -16.88 -10.70
CA GLU A 113 11.92 -17.64 -11.45
C GLU A 113 11.64 -19.14 -11.30
N GLY A 114 11.56 -19.86 -12.43
CA GLY A 114 11.37 -21.31 -12.50
C GLY A 114 9.99 -21.76 -12.97
N GLY A 115 9.76 -21.72 -14.29
CA GLY A 115 8.89 -22.66 -14.99
C GLY A 115 9.78 -23.65 -15.77
N PRO A 116 9.40 -24.94 -15.93
CA PRO A 116 10.26 -25.92 -16.58
C PRO A 116 10.57 -25.50 -18.03
N GLN A 117 11.86 -25.62 -18.39
CA GLN A 117 12.38 -25.45 -19.76
C GLN A 117 11.99 -26.63 -20.64
#